data_AF-A0A183KKB0-F1
#
_entry.id   AF-A0A183KKB0-F1
#
_cell.length_a   1.000
_cell.length_b   1.000
_cell.length_c   1.000
_cell.angle_alpha   90.00
_cell.angle_beta   90.00
_cell.angle_gamma   90.00
#
_symmetry.space_group_name_H-M   'P 1'
#
loop_
_entity.id
_entity.type
_entity.pdbx_description
1 polymer ?
#
loop_
_entity_poly.entity_id
_entity_poly.type
_entity_poly.pdbx_seq_one_letter_code
_entity_poly.pdbx_strand_id
1 'polypeptide(L)'
;MKQLYDTTKLSGKYSKPERPVKDKEGKPITEIQQQRNRWVEYFEELLNRPASMNPPDIEAAHIDLPIDVNPPTKEEIRMVVRQIKNGKAAGPDNIPAEALKSDIEVTTSMLYLLFKKI
;
A
#
# COMPACT_ATOMS: atom_id res chain seq x y z
N MET A 1 -17.59 0.77 -8.48
CA MET A 1 -16.39 1.49 -9.00
C MET A 1 -16.70 2.88 -9.56
N LYS A 2 -17.77 3.06 -10.35
CA LYS A 2 -18.10 4.36 -10.99
C LYS A 2 -18.25 5.53 -9.99
N GLN A 3 -18.95 5.29 -8.87
CA GLN A 3 -19.18 6.33 -7.86
C GLN A 3 -17.90 6.83 -7.17
N LEU A 4 -16.92 5.97 -6.90
CA LEU A 4 -15.66 6.38 -6.28
C LEU A 4 -14.82 7.27 -7.21
N TYR A 5 -14.85 6.98 -8.51
CA TYR A 5 -14.21 7.78 -9.55
C TYR A 5 -14.90 9.15 -9.71
N ASP A 6 -16.23 9.19 -9.64
CA ASP A 6 -16.99 10.44 -9.77
C ASP A 6 -16.80 11.36 -8.55
N THR A 7 -16.77 10.80 -7.33
CA THR A 7 -16.56 11.57 -6.08
C THR A 7 -15.15 12.17 -5.99
N THR A 8 -14.12 11.45 -6.45
CA THR A 8 -12.73 11.94 -6.45
C THR A 8 -12.48 13.01 -7.50
N LYS A 9 -13.24 13.02 -8.61
CA LYS A 9 -13.18 14.06 -9.64
C LYS A 9 -13.74 15.40 -9.18
N LEU A 10 -14.69 15.39 -8.24
CA LEU A 10 -15.35 16.59 -7.71
C LEU A 10 -14.57 17.25 -6.55
N SER A 11 -13.72 16.50 -5.84
CA SER A 11 -12.96 17.02 -4.68
C SER A 11 -11.55 17.53 -5.00
N GLY A 12 -11.07 17.34 -6.24
CA GLY A 12 -9.71 17.67 -6.64
C GLY A 12 -9.67 18.90 -7.54
N LYS A 13 -8.92 19.94 -7.16
CA LYS A 13 -8.43 20.92 -8.13
C LYS A 13 -7.66 20.14 -9.20
N TYR A 14 -8.12 20.16 -10.45
CA TYR A 14 -7.35 19.63 -11.58
C TYR A 14 -6.06 20.45 -11.72
N SER A 15 -5.03 20.10 -10.98
CA SER A 15 -3.67 20.55 -11.29
C SER A 15 -3.18 19.73 -12.47
N LYS A 16 -2.51 20.38 -13.42
CA LYS A 16 -1.80 19.66 -14.48
C LYS A 16 -0.85 18.66 -13.81
N PRO A 17 -0.79 17.40 -14.26
CA PRO A 17 0.22 16.47 -13.78
C PRO A 17 1.59 17.13 -13.94
N GLU A 18 2.37 17.19 -12.87
CA GLU A 18 3.72 17.78 -12.84
C GLU A 18 4.65 17.10 -13.86
N ARG A 19 4.32 15.86 -14.25
CA ARG A 19 5.03 15.07 -15.25
C ARG A 19 4.04 14.52 -16.29
N PRO A 20 4.02 15.07 -17.52
CA PRO A 20 3.25 14.48 -18.61
C PRO A 20 3.81 13.08 -18.95
N VAL A 21 2.92 12.15 -19.30
CA VAL A 21 3.31 10.84 -19.87
C VAL A 21 4.10 11.09 -21.14
N LYS A 22 5.21 10.37 -21.35
CA LYS A 22 6.09 10.53 -22.50
C LYS A 22 6.08 9.28 -23.39
N ASP A 23 6.26 9.48 -24.69
CA ASP A 23 6.57 8.40 -25.63
C ASP A 23 7.98 7.84 -25.39
N LYS A 24 8.40 6.87 -26.21
CA LYS A 24 9.70 6.21 -26.07
C LYS A 24 10.86 7.18 -26.37
N GLU A 25 10.60 8.21 -27.15
CA GLU A 25 11.50 9.29 -27.52
C GLU A 25 11.55 10.43 -26.48
N GLY A 26 10.75 10.32 -25.42
CA GLY A 26 10.73 11.27 -24.30
C GLY A 26 9.87 12.52 -24.54
N LYS A 27 9.09 12.57 -25.61
CA LYS A 27 8.18 13.65 -25.95
C LYS A 27 6.84 13.46 -25.23
N PRO A 28 6.24 14.56 -24.70
CA PRO A 28 4.99 14.47 -23.95
C PRO A 28 3.80 14.06 -24.83
N ILE A 29 2.99 13.14 -24.31
CA ILE A 29 1.74 12.65 -24.89
C ILE A 29 0.56 13.38 -24.23
N THR A 30 -0.23 14.07 -25.05
CA THR A 30 -1.39 14.86 -24.61
C THR A 30 -2.72 14.15 -24.84
N GLU A 31 -2.78 13.19 -25.76
CA GLU A 31 -4.01 12.49 -26.12
C GLU A 31 -4.23 11.21 -25.29
N ILE A 32 -5.44 11.00 -24.79
CA ILE A 32 -5.79 9.86 -23.93
C ILE A 32 -5.58 8.52 -24.65
N GLN A 33 -5.90 8.44 -25.94
CA GLN A 33 -5.70 7.21 -26.71
C GLN A 33 -4.22 6.85 -26.82
N GLN A 34 -3.38 7.84 -27.13
CA GLN A 34 -1.93 7.65 -27.19
C GLN A 34 -1.33 7.27 -25.83
N GLN A 35 -1.85 7.83 -24.73
CA GLN A 35 -1.44 7.42 -23.38
C GLN A 35 -1.79 5.95 -23.11
N ARG A 36 -2.99 5.50 -23.51
CA ARG A 36 -3.39 4.09 -23.38
C ARG A 36 -2.49 3.17 -24.20
N ASN A 37 -2.16 3.55 -25.43
CA ASN A 37 -1.24 2.76 -26.27
C ASN A 37 0.15 2.69 -25.63
N ARG A 38 0.64 3.81 -25.08
CA ARG A 38 1.91 3.84 -24.34
C ARG A 38 1.90 2.93 -23.10
N TRP A 39 0.76 2.84 -22.40
CA TRP A 39 0.57 1.90 -21.30
C TRP A 39 0.61 0.45 -21.77
N VAL A 40 -0.08 0.12 -22.86
CA VAL A 40 -0.07 -1.23 -23.46
C VAL A 40 1.36 -1.64 -23.81
N GLU A 41 2.10 -0.80 -24.54
CA GLU A 41 3.49 -1.06 -24.90
C GLU A 41 4.40 -1.26 -23.68
N TYR A 42 4.25 -0.41 -22.65
CA TYR A 42 5.04 -0.53 -21.42
C TYR A 42 4.82 -1.87 -20.73
N PHE A 43 3.57 -2.27 -20.56
CA PHE A 43 3.24 -3.52 -19.90
C PHE A 43 3.59 -4.74 -20.76
N GLU A 44 3.47 -4.65 -22.07
CA GLU A 44 3.91 -5.71 -22.98
C GLU A 44 5.42 -5.95 -22.86
N GLU A 45 6.22 -4.89 -22.84
CA GLU A 45 7.68 -4.99 -22.65
C GLU A 45 8.04 -5.52 -21.25
N LEU A 46 7.37 -5.03 -20.21
CA LEU A 46 7.63 -5.41 -18.83
C LEU A 46 7.26 -6.88 -18.54
N LEU A 47 6.09 -7.32 -19.01
CA LEU A 47 5.52 -8.63 -18.70
C LEU A 47 6.03 -9.74 -19.62
N ASN A 48 6.39 -9.42 -20.86
CA ASN A 48 6.93 -10.39 -21.82
C ASN A 48 8.46 -10.36 -21.93
N ARG A 49 9.14 -9.69 -20.99
CA ARG A 49 10.60 -9.74 -20.90
C ARG A 49 11.05 -11.20 -20.73
N PRO A 50 11.94 -11.73 -21.59
CA PRO A 50 12.46 -13.08 -21.41
C PRO A 50 13.15 -13.20 -20.04
N ALA A 51 12.99 -14.35 -19.40
CA ALA A 51 13.70 -14.64 -18.17
C ALA A 51 15.22 -14.47 -18.39
N SER A 52 15.89 -13.78 -17.47
CA SER A 52 17.35 -13.69 -17.48
C SER A 52 17.93 -15.10 -17.45
N MET A 53 18.88 -15.40 -18.35
CA MET A 53 19.62 -16.67 -18.35
C MET A 53 20.54 -16.80 -17.13
N ASN A 54 20.97 -15.66 -16.58
CA ASN A 54 21.76 -15.66 -15.36
C ASN A 54 20.80 -15.78 -14.18
N PRO A 55 21.01 -16.76 -13.28
CA PRO A 55 20.31 -16.78 -12.02
C PRO A 55 20.59 -15.45 -11.30
N PRO A 56 19.59 -14.83 -10.67
CA PRO A 56 19.84 -13.68 -9.84
C PRO A 56 20.83 -14.08 -8.74
N ASP A 57 21.90 -13.30 -8.60
CA ASP A 57 22.88 -13.46 -7.53
C ASP A 57 22.24 -12.96 -6.23
N ILE A 58 21.51 -13.85 -5.57
CA ILE A 58 20.85 -13.60 -4.30
C ILE A 58 21.68 -14.31 -3.24
N GLU A 59 22.46 -13.54 -2.48
CA GLU A 59 23.11 -14.06 -1.28
C GLU A 59 22.04 -14.66 -0.37
N ALA A 60 22.22 -15.92 0.01
CA ALA A 60 21.34 -16.56 0.96
C ALA A 60 21.39 -15.78 2.27
N ALA A 61 20.23 -15.43 2.83
CA ALA A 61 20.18 -14.85 4.15
C ALA A 61 20.80 -15.85 5.15
N HIS A 62 21.99 -15.53 5.65
CA HIS A 62 22.77 -16.43 6.52
C HIS A 62 22.20 -16.57 7.93
N ILE A 63 21.17 -15.80 8.27
CA ILE A 63 20.69 -15.63 9.63
C ILE A 63 19.16 -15.57 9.60
N ASP A 64 18.52 -16.57 10.20
CA ASP A 64 17.18 -16.39 10.71
C ASP A 64 17.25 -15.33 11.80
N LEU A 65 16.69 -14.15 11.52
CA LEU A 65 16.61 -13.09 12.52
C LEU A 65 15.92 -13.67 13.76
N PRO A 66 16.43 -13.44 14.98
CA PRO A 66 15.75 -13.88 16.18
C PRO A 66 14.43 -13.11 16.29
N ILE A 67 13.35 -13.73 15.82
CA ILE A 67 11.99 -13.22 15.95
C ILE A 67 11.52 -13.60 17.34
N ASP A 68 11.11 -12.60 18.12
CA ASP A 68 10.44 -12.85 19.38
C ASP A 68 9.05 -13.45 19.09
N VAL A 69 8.84 -14.68 19.55
CA VAL A 69 7.57 -15.41 19.42
C VAL A 69 6.68 -15.26 20.65
N ASN A 70 7.10 -14.48 21.65
CA ASN A 70 6.28 -14.20 22.81
C ASN A 70 5.07 -13.32 22.45
N PRO A 71 3.96 -13.44 23.20
CA PRO A 71 2.83 -12.54 23.02
C PRO A 71 3.24 -11.07 23.24
N PRO A 72 2.69 -10.13 22.45
CA PRO A 72 3.02 -8.71 22.58
C PRO A 72 2.62 -8.17 23.96
N THR A 73 3.45 -7.26 24.46
CA THR A 73 3.19 -6.51 25.70
C THR A 73 2.10 -5.46 25.50
N LYS A 74 1.44 -5.05 26.59
CA LYS A 74 0.48 -3.94 26.55
C LYS A 74 1.10 -2.64 26.05
N GLU A 75 2.39 -2.43 26.34
CA GLU A 75 3.11 -1.22 25.91
C GLU A 75 3.26 -1.16 24.40
N GLU A 76 3.69 -2.27 23.79
CA GLU A 76 3.84 -2.38 22.33
C GLU A 76 2.51 -2.16 21.63
N ILE A 77 1.45 -2.80 22.10
CA ILE A 77 0.10 -2.64 21.56
C ILE A 77 -0.33 -1.17 21.64
N ARG A 78 -0.13 -0.54 22.80
CA ARG A 78 -0.49 0.87 23.01
C ARG A 78 0.28 1.81 22.08
N MET A 79 1.58 1.58 21.92
CA MET A 79 2.42 2.38 21.01
C MET A 79 2.01 2.19 19.55
N VAL A 80 1.75 0.96 19.12
CA VAL A 80 1.32 0.67 17.75
C VAL A 80 -0.02 1.33 17.45
N VAL A 81 -1.02 1.20 18.33
CA VAL A 81 -2.35 1.83 18.17
C VAL A 81 -2.23 3.35 18.01
N ARG A 82 -1.35 4.01 18.79
CA ARG A 82 -1.07 5.45 18.65
C ARG A 82 -0.49 5.82 17.28
N GLN A 83 0.39 4.98 16.75
CA GLN A 83 1.08 5.20 15.48
C GLN A 83 0.23 4.89 14.24
N ILE A 84 -0.91 4.20 14.38
CA ILE A 84 -1.82 3.92 13.27
C ILE A 84 -2.21 5.25 12.59
N LYS A 85 -2.07 5.30 11.26
CA LYS A 85 -2.43 6.47 10.45
C LYS A 85 -3.95 6.55 10.28
N ASN A 86 -4.49 7.75 10.44
CA ASN A 86 -5.89 8.06 10.14
C ASN A 86 -6.11 8.11 8.61
N GLY A 87 -7.37 8.03 8.17
CA GLY A 87 -7.76 8.10 6.77
C GLY A 87 -7.39 6.86 5.96
N LYS A 88 -7.11 5.73 6.62
CA LYS A 88 -6.95 4.44 5.97
C LYS A 88 -8.32 3.83 5.70
N ALA A 89 -8.46 3.17 4.55
CA ALA A 89 -9.67 2.41 4.25
C ALA A 89 -9.84 1.30 5.29
N ALA A 90 -11.06 1.13 5.79
CA ALA A 90 -11.38 0.05 6.70
C ALA A 90 -11.17 -1.32 6.02
N GLY A 91 -10.81 -2.32 6.82
CA GLY A 91 -10.71 -3.70 6.35
C GLY A 91 -12.08 -4.31 6.01
N PRO A 92 -12.13 -5.62 5.68
CA PRO A 92 -13.38 -6.34 5.47
C PRO A 92 -14.31 -6.34 6.70
N ASP A 93 -13.75 -6.12 7.89
CA ASP A 93 -14.46 -5.92 9.15
C ASP A 93 -15.20 -4.58 9.23
N ASN A 94 -14.95 -3.66 8.29
CA ASN A 94 -15.44 -2.30 8.27
C ASN A 94 -15.03 -1.47 9.51
N ILE A 95 -13.94 -1.86 10.18
CA ILE A 95 -13.42 -1.12 11.34
C ILE A 95 -12.38 -0.10 10.86
N PRO A 96 -12.63 1.21 11.00
CA PRO A 96 -11.65 2.23 10.64
C PRO A 96 -10.55 2.36 11.71
N ALA A 97 -9.38 2.84 11.29
CA ALA A 97 -8.25 3.10 12.18
C ALA A 97 -8.61 4.02 13.36
N GLU A 98 -9.51 4.98 13.12
CA GLU A 98 -10.00 5.94 14.09
C GLU A 98 -10.77 5.28 15.24
N ALA A 99 -11.48 4.18 14.98
CA ALA A 99 -12.19 3.44 16.02
C ALA A 99 -11.22 2.75 16.99
N LEU A 100 -10.09 2.26 16.50
CA LEU A 100 -9.04 1.70 17.37
C LEU A 100 -8.34 2.78 18.20
N LYS A 101 -8.37 4.03 17.72
CA LYS A 101 -7.72 5.19 18.37
C LYS A 101 -8.66 5.98 19.28
N SER A 102 -9.97 5.74 19.23
CA SER A 102 -10.95 6.51 20.01
C SER A 102 -10.82 6.25 21.51
N ASP A 103 -10.51 5.00 21.88
CA ASP A 103 -10.16 4.63 23.25
C ASP A 103 -8.98 3.66 23.23
N ILE A 104 -7.79 4.21 23.47
CA ILE A 104 -6.53 3.48 23.38
C ILE A 104 -6.41 2.44 24.51
N GLU A 105 -6.89 2.74 25.71
CA GLU A 105 -6.74 1.86 26.87
C GLU A 105 -7.68 0.66 26.78
N VAL A 106 -8.94 0.89 26.36
CA VAL A 106 -9.90 -0.17 26.09
C VAL A 106 -9.41 -1.04 24.93
N THR A 107 -8.98 -0.43 23.83
CA THR A 107 -8.47 -1.17 22.66
C THR A 107 -7.23 -2.00 23.02
N THR A 108 -6.28 -1.41 23.78
CA THR A 108 -5.09 -2.13 24.25
C THR A 108 -5.45 -3.32 25.12
N SER A 109 -6.41 -3.15 26.04
CA SER A 109 -6.84 -4.23 26.94
C SER A 109 -7.55 -5.36 26.19
N MET A 110 -8.40 -5.02 25.23
CA MET A 110 -9.10 -5.99 24.37
C MET A 110 -8.12 -6.78 23.50
N LEU A 111 -7.21 -6.09 22.79
CA LEU A 111 -6.21 -6.72 21.93
C LEU A 111 -5.25 -7.60 22.74
N TYR A 112 -4.80 -7.15 23.91
CA TYR A 112 -3.92 -7.94 24.77
C TYR A 112 -4.58 -9.26 25.22
N LEU A 113 -5.87 -9.24 25.53
CA LEU A 113 -6.60 -10.45 25.89
C LEU A 113 -6.73 -11.43 24.71
N LEU A 114 -6.91 -10.90 23.49
CA LEU A 114 -6.99 -11.71 22.27
C LEU A 114 -5.64 -12.33 21.93
N PHE A 115 -4.55 -11.56 21.98
CA PHE A 115 -3.21 -12.08 21.70
C PHE A 115 -2.72 -13.13 22.70
N LYS A 116 -3.26 -13.15 23.93
CA LYS A 116 -2.99 -14.21 24.91
C LYS A 116 -3.66 -15.56 24.62
N LYS A 117 -4.64 -15.59 23.73
CA LYS A 117 -5.40 -16.81 23.40
C LYS A 117 -4.86 -17.55 22.18
N ILE A 118 -3.91 -16.94 21.48
CA ILE A 118 -3.18 -17.52 20.35
C ILE A 118 -1.97 -18.24 20.93
#